data_AF-A0A2Z6RTX2-F1
#
_entry.id   AF-A0A2Z6RTX2-F1
#
_cell.length_a   1.000
_cell.length_b   1.000
_cell.length_c   1.000
_cell.angle_alpha   90.00
_cell.angle_beta   90.00
_cell.angle_gamma   90.00
#
_symmetry.space_group_name_H-M   'P 1'
#
loop_
_entity.id
_entity.type
_entity.pdbx_description
1 polymer ?
#
loop_
_entity_poly.entity_id
_entity_poly.type
_entity_poly.pdbx_seq_one_letter_code
_entity_poly.pdbx_strand_id
1 'polypeptide(L)' 'MIGEYFCPYLLNTGKAHGVPCMRPEGCHLHWRAKSRIPCSECGKPTGSTSGQCPLHVKGYYVIQYVNRL' A
#
# COMPACT_ATOMS: atom_id res chain seq x y z
N MET A 1 15.54 -12.37 10.69
CA MET A 1 15.15 -11.34 9.71
C MET A 1 14.96 -10.05 10.49
N ILE A 2 15.87 -9.08 10.36
CA ILE A 2 15.75 -7.77 11.03
C ILE A 2 14.82 -6.94 10.15
N GLY A 3 13.61 -6.68 10.61
CA GLY A 3 12.70 -5.75 9.94
C GLY A 3 13.12 -4.32 10.27
N GLU A 4 13.24 -3.47 9.26
CA GLU A 4 13.60 -2.05 9.40
C GLU A 4 12.49 -1.24 10.10
N TYR A 5 11.26 -1.75 10.10
CA TYR A 5 10.10 -1.09 10.68
C TYR A 5 9.48 -1.96 11.77
N PHE A 6 8.75 -1.34 12.69
CA PHE A 6 7.88 -2.04 13.62
C PHE A 6 6.42 -1.82 13.20
N CYS A 7 5.61 -2.87 13.27
CA CYS A 7 4.20 -2.77 12.93
C CYS A 7 3.50 -1.74 13.84
N PRO A 8 2.95 -0.64 13.29
CA PRO A 8 2.42 0.48 14.07
C PRO A 8 1.01 0.23 14.64
N TYR A 9 0.34 -0.84 14.21
CA TYR A 9 -1.03 -1.14 14.61
C TYR A 9 -1.10 -1.62 16.06
N LEU A 10 -2.10 -1.12 16.78
CA LEU A 10 -2.42 -1.58 18.13
C LEU A 10 -3.23 -2.87 18.06
N LEU A 11 -2.87 -3.83 18.90
CA LEU A 11 -3.70 -4.99 19.20
C LEU A 11 -4.96 -4.52 19.95
N ASN A 12 -6.01 -5.35 19.98
CA ASN A 12 -7.23 -5.09 20.76
C ASN A 12 -6.95 -4.85 22.27
N THR A 13 -5.76 -5.24 22.74
CA THR A 13 -5.26 -5.03 24.10
C THR A 13 -4.65 -3.63 24.33
N GLY A 14 -4.61 -2.77 23.31
CA GLY A 14 -4.01 -1.43 23.37
C GLY A 14 -2.49 -1.40 23.28
N LYS A 15 -1.83 -2.56 23.15
CA LYS A 15 -0.37 -2.65 22.93
C LYS A 15 -0.05 -2.58 21.44
N ALA A 16 1.04 -1.89 21.09
CA ALA A 16 1.58 -1.94 19.73
C ALA A 16 1.92 -3.40 19.37
N HIS A 17 1.54 -3.82 18.17
CA HIS A 17 1.82 -5.16 17.69
C HIS A 17 3.33 -5.43 17.67
N GLY A 18 4.15 -4.39 17.39
CA GLY A 18 5.59 -4.40 17.70
C GLY A 18 6.40 -5.48 16.98
N VAL A 19 5.84 -6.10 15.95
CA VAL A 19 6.54 -7.12 15.16
C VAL A 19 7.41 -6.42 14.11
N PRO A 20 8.70 -6.79 14.00
CA PRO A 20 9.57 -6.27 12.97
C PRO A 20 9.01 -6.63 11.59
N CYS A 21 8.89 -5.64 10.72
CA CYS A 21 8.37 -5.75 9.37
C CYS A 21 9.28 -5.02 8.37
N MET A 22 9.24 -5.47 7.12
CA MET A 22 10.02 -4.89 6.02
C MET A 22 9.34 -3.67 5.38
N ARG A 23 8.16 -3.29 5.89
CA ARG A 23 7.28 -2.30 5.27
C ARG A 23 6.86 -1.25 6.30
N PRO A 24 6.87 0.04 5.93
CA PRO A 24 6.37 1.10 6.81
C PRO A 24 4.86 0.99 7.03
N GLU A 25 4.11 0.38 6.09
CA GLU A 25 2.65 0.24 6.20
C GLU A 25 2.21 -0.81 7.21
N GLY A 26 3.15 -1.53 7.83
CA GLY A 26 2.90 -2.54 8.85
C GLY A 26 3.18 -3.97 8.41
N CYS A 27 2.90 -4.92 9.30
CA CYS A 27 3.13 -6.34 9.05
C CYS A 27 2.21 -6.88 7.96
N HIS A 28 2.50 -8.09 7.47
CA HIS A 28 1.74 -8.72 6.38
C HIS A 28 0.23 -8.83 6.64
N LEU A 29 -0.19 -9.05 7.89
CA LEU A 29 -1.61 -9.10 8.27
C LEU A 29 -2.28 -7.74 8.07
N HIS A 30 -1.69 -6.67 8.62
CA HIS A 30 -2.24 -5.33 8.50
C HIS A 30 -2.12 -4.76 7.10
N TRP A 31 -1.08 -5.13 6.36
CA TRP A 31 -0.95 -4.78 4.95
C TRP A 31 -2.10 -5.36 4.11
N ARG A 32 -2.56 -6.58 4.42
CA ARG A 32 -3.74 -7.17 3.75
C ARG A 32 -5.05 -6.52 4.20
N ALA A 33 -5.16 -6.15 5.48
CA ALA A 33 -6.36 -5.55 6.06
C ALA A 33 -6.53 -4.06 5.68
N LYS A 34 -5.47 -3.39 5.21
CA LYS A 34 -5.52 -1.99 4.79
C LYS A 34 -6.62 -1.77 3.75
N SER A 35 -7.46 -0.75 3.99
CA SER A 35 -8.43 -0.25 3.03
C SER A 35 -7.75 0.10 1.71
N ARG A 36 -8.21 -0.53 0.64
CA ARG A 36 -7.69 -0.32 -0.71
C ARG A 36 -8.49 0.76 -1.41
N ILE A 37 -7.79 1.71 -2.01
CA ILE A 37 -8.43 2.76 -2.81
C ILE A 37 -8.96 2.11 -4.08
N PRO A 38 -10.21 2.36 -4.51
CA PRO A 38 -10.70 1.86 -5.78
C PRO A 38 -9.89 2.44 -6.94
N CYS A 39 -9.65 1.63 -7.95
CA CYS A 39 -9.02 2.10 -9.19
C CYS A 39 -9.92 3.17 -9.85
N SER A 40 -9.33 4.29 -10.29
CA SER A 40 -10.08 5.35 -10.97
C SER A 40 -10.86 4.85 -12.20
N GLU A 41 -10.26 3.98 -13.01
CA GLU A 41 -10.86 3.54 -14.27
C GLU A 41 -11.89 2.40 -14.12
N CYS A 42 -11.68 1.48 -13.18
CA CYS A 42 -12.49 0.25 -13.10
C CYS A 42 -13.05 -0.08 -11.72
N GLY A 43 -12.86 0.80 -10.73
CA GLY A 43 -13.38 0.64 -9.37
C GLY A 43 -12.74 -0.50 -8.56
N LYS A 44 -11.89 -1.34 -9.16
CA LYS A 44 -11.27 -2.47 -8.47
C LYS A 44 -10.36 -1.98 -7.34
N PRO A 45 -10.45 -2.54 -6.12
CA PRO A 45 -9.61 -2.13 -5.00
C PRO A 45 -8.13 -2.36 -5.32
N THR A 46 -7.34 -1.28 -5.33
CA THR A 46 -5.90 -1.31 -5.59
C THR A 46 -5.09 -0.92 -4.36
N GLY A 47 -3.92 -1.55 -4.22
CA GLY A 47 -2.91 -1.17 -3.23
C GLY A 47 -1.86 -0.20 -3.78
N SER A 48 -2.00 0.22 -5.03
CA SER A 48 -1.06 1.16 -5.65
C SER A 48 -1.28 2.57 -5.13
N THR A 49 -0.18 3.29 -4.93
CA THR A 49 -0.18 4.70 -4.55
C THR A 49 -0.72 5.60 -5.65
N SER A 50 -0.64 5.18 -6.92
CA SER A 50 -1.20 5.89 -8.07
C SER A 50 -2.73 5.85 -8.14
N GLY A 51 -3.41 5.08 -7.28
CA GLY A 51 -4.86 4.91 -7.37
C GLY A 51 -5.31 4.16 -8.62
N GLN A 52 -4.39 3.49 -9.33
CA GLN A 52 -4.68 2.72 -10.53
C GLN A 52 -4.27 1.25 -10.39
N CYS A 53 -5.12 0.33 -10.81
CA CYS A 53 -4.81 -1.10 -10.76
C CYS A 53 -3.69 -1.47 -11.75
N PRO A 54 -3.03 -2.64 -11.59
CA PRO A 54 -1.90 -3.04 -12.44
C PRO A 54 -2.19 -3.05 -13.96
N LEU A 55 -3.46 -3.20 -14.35
CA LEU A 55 -3.87 -3.12 -15.75
C LEU A 55 -3.84 -1.69 -16.30
N HIS A 56 -4.26 -0.71 -15.48
CA HIS A 56 -4.36 0.69 -15.90
C HIS A 56 -3.10 1.51 -15.58
N VAL A 57 -2.26 1.06 -14.64
CA VAL A 57 -1.05 1.77 -14.22
C VAL A 57 0.00 1.93 -15.33
N LYS A 58 -0.02 1.08 -16.36
CA LYS A 58 0.91 1.21 -17.50
C LYS A 58 0.76 2.55 -18.22
N GLY A 59 -0.47 3.01 -18.42
CA GLY A 59 -0.73 4.31 -19.03
C GLY A 59 -0.29 5.47 -18.14
N TYR A 60 -0.45 5.33 -16.81
CA TYR A 60 -0.10 6.38 -15.84
C TYR A 60 1.35 6.84 -15.92
N TYR A 61 2.31 5.90 -15.93
CA TYR A 61 3.73 6.28 -15.95
C TYR A 61 4.15 6.87 -17.30
N VAL A 62 3.56 6.40 -18.40
CA VAL A 62 3.80 6.97 -19.73
C VAL A 62 3.25 8.40 -19.80
N ILE A 63 2.03 8.63 -19.33
CA ILE A 63 1.42 9.97 -19.29
C ILE A 63 2.21 10.91 -18.37
N GLN A 64 2.63 10.44 -17.18
CA GLN A 64 3.48 11.24 -16.30
C GLN A 64 4.83 11.60 -16.93
N TYR A 65 5.44 10.68 -17.68
CA TYR A 65 6.70 10.94 -18.37
C TYR A 65 6.51 11.97 -19.49
N VAL A 66 5.46 11.85 -20.29
CA VAL A 66 5.15 12.82 -21.36
C VAL A 66 4.83 14.19 -20.79
N ASN A 67 4.02 14.29 -19.73
CA ASN A 67 3.69 15.58 -19.09
C ASN A 67 4.88 16.24 -18.36
N ARG A 68 6.01 15.53 -18.21
CA ARG A 68 7.25 16.07 -17.66
C ARG A 68 8.18 16.67 -18.73
N LEU A 69 7.88 16.45 -20.01
CA LEU A 69 8.55 17.06 -21.17
C LEU A 69 7.82 18.34 -21.59
#